data_AF-A0A534ZPL2-F1
#
_entry.id   AF-A0A534ZPL2-F1
#
_cell.length_a   1.000
_cell.length_b   1.000
_cell.length_c   1.000
_cell.angle_alpha   90.00
_cell.angle_beta   90.00
_cell.angle_gamma   90.00
#
_symmetry.space_group_name_H-M   'P 1'
#
loop_
_entity.id
_entity.type
_entity.pdbx_description
1 polymer ?
#
loop_
_entity_poly.entity_id
_entity_poly.type
_entity_poly.pdbx_seq_one_letter_code
_entity_poly.pdbx_strand_id
1 'polypeptide(L)'
;GVFEKFPRLKLVVLESGAGWIGHWLERMDAVYASPLGRGVPLKEKPSFYFRRQCWISCDPDERSLVGVIPLVGERRFFWASDFPHPDHPPEYVKELAELVELLPPSARWPLLSDNVREAYGLPPRPQAGAGRGA
;
A
#
# COMPACT_ATOMS: atom_id res chain seq x y z
N GLY A 1 -6.25 -7.09 -17.46
CA GLY A 1 -6.36 -8.55 -17.34
C GLY A 1 -5.07 -9.27 -16.94
N VAL A 2 -3.92 -8.61 -16.77
CA VAL A 2 -2.66 -9.27 -16.37
C VAL A 2 -2.81 -9.99 -15.04
N PHE A 3 -3.31 -9.32 -14.01
CA PHE A 3 -3.49 -9.91 -12.68
C PHE A 3 -4.46 -11.11 -12.68
N GLU A 4 -5.49 -11.11 -13.53
CA GLU A 4 -6.36 -12.26 -13.73
C GLU A 4 -5.60 -13.47 -14.28
N LYS A 5 -4.76 -13.26 -15.30
CA LYS A 5 -3.95 -14.32 -15.92
C LYS A 5 -2.84 -14.84 -14.99
N PHE A 6 -2.29 -13.98 -14.14
CA PHE A 6 -1.16 -14.29 -13.27
C PHE A 6 -1.53 -14.01 -11.80
N PRO A 7 -2.34 -14.87 -11.15
CA PRO A 7 -2.85 -14.58 -9.82
C PRO A 7 -1.78 -14.51 -8.72
N ARG A 8 -0.56 -14.99 -8.98
CA ARG A 8 0.59 -14.92 -8.07
C ARG A 8 1.58 -13.79 -8.38
N LEU A 9 1.39 -13.06 -9.47
CA LEU A 9 2.23 -11.90 -9.77
C LEU A 9 2.01 -10.84 -8.69
N LYS A 10 3.09 -10.28 -8.16
CA LYS A 10 3.03 -9.13 -7.26
C LYS A 10 3.47 -7.88 -8.02
N LEU A 11 2.74 -6.78 -7.84
CA LEU A 11 3.16 -5.46 -8.30
C LEU A 11 3.47 -4.60 -7.08
N VAL A 12 4.61 -3.92 -7.10
CA VAL A 12 4.97 -2.91 -6.12
C VAL A 12 5.24 -1.62 -6.89
N VAL A 13 4.52 -0.55 -6.54
CA VAL A 13 4.71 0.79 -7.09
C VAL A 13 5.50 1.60 -6.08
N LEU A 14 6.59 2.22 -6.50
CA LEU A 14 7.52 2.97 -5.65
C LEU A 14 7.69 4.39 -6.18
N GLU A 15 7.98 5.35 -5.29
CA GLU A 15 8.40 6.72 -5.63
C GLU A 15 7.42 7.46 -6.58
N SER A 16 6.12 7.30 -6.33
CA SER A 16 5.06 7.93 -7.15
C SER A 16 4.02 8.68 -6.32
N GLY A 17 4.26 8.83 -5.02
CA GLY A 17 3.20 9.00 -4.02
C GLY A 17 2.15 7.89 -4.08
N ALA A 18 1.22 7.91 -3.13
CA ALA A 18 0.11 6.96 -3.07
C ALA A 18 -1.28 7.61 -3.03
N GLY A 19 -1.40 8.93 -2.79
CA GLY A 19 -2.70 9.60 -2.66
C GLY A 19 -3.62 9.42 -3.88
N TRP A 20 -3.07 9.32 -5.08
CA TRP A 20 -3.82 9.17 -6.33
C TRP A 20 -4.55 7.82 -6.46
N ILE A 21 -4.08 6.77 -5.78
CA ILE A 21 -4.59 5.41 -6.00
C ILE A 21 -6.05 5.27 -5.56
N GLY A 22 -6.46 5.99 -4.51
CA GLY A 22 -7.84 5.99 -4.03
C GLY A 22 -8.82 6.40 -5.13
N HIS A 23 -8.60 7.57 -5.73
CA HIS A 23 -9.42 8.08 -6.82
C HIS A 23 -9.46 7.11 -8.01
N TRP A 24 -8.30 6.62 -8.44
CA TRP A 24 -8.23 5.78 -9.64
C TRP A 24 -8.92 4.43 -9.45
N LEU A 25 -8.81 3.80 -8.28
CA LEU A 25 -9.52 2.56 -8.00
C LEU A 25 -11.04 2.76 -7.98
N GLU A 26 -11.53 3.84 -7.37
CA GLU A 26 -12.96 4.19 -7.42
C GLU A 26 -13.43 4.43 -8.86
N ARG A 27 -12.66 5.23 -9.62
CA ARG A 27 -12.99 5.56 -11.01
C ARG A 27 -13.03 4.32 -11.88
N MET A 28 -12.05 3.43 -11.73
CA MET A 28 -11.97 2.17 -12.48
C MET A 28 -13.08 1.19 -12.09
N ASP A 29 -13.41 1.07 -10.81
CA ASP A 29 -14.55 0.28 -10.34
C ASP A 29 -15.88 0.83 -10.90
N ALA A 30 -16.05 2.15 -10.95
CA ALA A 30 -17.24 2.79 -11.51
C ALA A 30 -17.36 2.55 -13.03
N VAL A 31 -16.26 2.65 -13.78
CA VAL A 31 -16.24 2.29 -15.21
C VAL A 31 -16.58 0.82 -15.40
N TYR A 32 -16.00 -0.06 -14.59
CA TYR A 32 -16.28 -1.50 -14.62
C TYR A 32 -17.77 -1.81 -14.39
N ALA A 33 -18.44 -1.09 -13.48
CA ALA A 33 -19.88 -1.24 -13.24
C ALA A 33 -20.78 -0.59 -14.30
N SER A 34 -20.23 0.27 -15.16
CA SER A 34 -20.98 0.97 -16.22
C SER A 34 -21.16 0.11 -17.48
N PRO A 35 -21.99 0.52 -18.45
CA PRO A 35 -22.08 -0.16 -19.75
C PRO A 35 -20.73 -0.30 -20.48
N LEU A 36 -19.78 0.63 -20.26
CA LEU A 36 -18.42 0.53 -20.82
C LEU A 36 -17.65 -0.68 -20.27
N GLY A 37 -17.96 -1.09 -19.04
CA GLY A 37 -17.35 -2.26 -18.39
C GLY A 37 -17.74 -3.60 -19.03
N ARG A 38 -18.86 -3.67 -19.77
CA ARG A 38 -19.33 -4.91 -20.40
C ARG A 38 -18.34 -5.49 -21.42
N GLY A 39 -17.52 -4.64 -22.03
CA GLY A 39 -16.47 -5.06 -22.96
C GLY A 39 -15.12 -5.37 -22.31
N VAL A 40 -14.99 -5.17 -20.99
CA VAL A 40 -13.73 -5.34 -20.28
C VAL A 40 -13.55 -6.83 -19.91
N PRO A 41 -12.46 -7.49 -20.34
CA PRO A 41 -12.23 -8.91 -20.06
C PRO A 41 -11.66 -9.11 -18.64
N LEU A 42 -12.40 -8.67 -17.63
CA LEU A 42 -12.08 -8.81 -16.21
C LEU A 42 -13.22 -9.51 -15.49
N LYS A 43 -12.89 -10.51 -14.66
CA LYS A 43 -13.88 -11.24 -13.86
C LYS A 43 -14.29 -10.49 -12.61
N GLU A 44 -13.38 -9.67 -12.09
CA GLU A 44 -13.57 -8.88 -10.87
C GLU A 44 -13.28 -7.41 -11.14
N LYS A 45 -13.72 -6.55 -10.21
CA LYS A 45 -13.46 -5.11 -10.31
C LYS A 45 -11.97 -4.78 -10.09
N PRO A 46 -11.43 -3.71 -10.70
CA PRO A 46 -10.02 -3.31 -10.56
C PRO A 46 -9.51 -3.24 -9.11
N SER A 47 -10.31 -2.73 -8.17
CA SER A 47 -9.93 -2.65 -6.76
C SER A 47 -9.80 -4.02 -6.07
N PHE A 48 -10.47 -5.06 -6.56
CA PHE A 48 -10.24 -6.43 -6.10
C PHE A 48 -8.82 -6.89 -6.45
N TYR A 49 -8.38 -6.66 -7.68
CA TYR A 49 -7.05 -7.07 -8.12
C TYR A 49 -5.95 -6.32 -7.38
N PHE A 50 -6.12 -5.00 -7.17
CA PHE A 50 -5.17 -4.22 -6.37
C PHE A 50 -5.05 -4.78 -4.95
N ARG A 51 -6.17 -5.00 -4.27
CA ARG A 51 -6.20 -5.59 -2.93
C ARG A 51 -5.71 -7.03 -2.88
N ARG A 52 -5.66 -7.75 -3.99
CA ARG A 52 -5.16 -9.12 -4.02
C ARG A 52 -3.63 -9.19 -4.09
N GLN A 53 -3.00 -8.31 -4.85
CA GLN A 53 -1.59 -8.52 -5.23
C GLN A 53 -0.79 -7.27 -5.62
N CYS A 54 -1.27 -6.08 -5.26
CA CYS A 54 -0.55 -4.84 -5.49
C CYS A 54 -0.23 -4.15 -4.15
N TRP A 55 0.94 -3.51 -4.11
CA TRP A 55 1.35 -2.62 -3.03
C TRP A 55 1.85 -1.31 -3.62
N ILE A 56 1.80 -0.25 -2.82
CA ILE A 56 2.28 1.08 -3.19
C ILE A 56 3.06 1.67 -2.00
N SER A 57 4.23 2.25 -2.27
CA SER A 57 4.90 3.07 -1.28
C SER A 57 4.27 4.44 -1.24
N CYS A 58 4.27 5.03 -0.05
CA CYS A 58 3.81 6.39 0.18
C CYS A 58 4.93 7.20 0.81
N ASP A 59 4.83 8.50 0.62
CA ASP A 59 5.76 9.45 1.20
C ASP A 59 5.17 9.99 2.52
N PRO A 60 5.98 10.12 3.58
CA PRO A 60 5.52 10.56 4.90
C PRO A 60 4.77 11.90 4.95
N ASP A 61 5.00 12.78 3.98
CA ASP A 61 4.40 14.11 3.87
C ASP A 61 3.01 14.10 3.19
N GLU A 62 2.55 12.96 2.65
CA GLU A 62 1.24 12.83 2.00
C GLU A 62 0.08 12.79 3.02
N ARG A 63 -0.38 13.95 3.49
CA ARG A 63 -1.48 14.01 4.48
C ARG A 63 -2.83 13.44 3.99
N SER A 64 -3.01 13.30 2.68
CA SER A 64 -4.19 12.65 2.09
C SER A 64 -4.32 11.17 2.46
N LEU A 65 -3.21 10.52 2.84
CA LEU A 65 -3.16 9.09 3.19
C LEU A 65 -4.07 8.72 4.37
N VAL A 66 -4.35 9.68 5.25
CA VAL A 66 -5.28 9.49 6.39
C VAL A 66 -6.66 9.03 5.91
N GLY A 67 -7.12 9.54 4.76
CA GLY A 67 -8.37 9.10 4.13
C GLY A 67 -8.18 7.94 3.14
N VAL A 68 -7.06 7.93 2.40
CA VAL A 68 -6.84 6.97 1.30
C VAL A 68 -6.55 5.55 1.81
N ILE A 69 -5.75 5.41 2.87
CA ILE A 69 -5.32 4.09 3.37
C ILE A 69 -6.51 3.24 3.83
N PRO A 70 -7.44 3.74 4.69
CA PRO A 70 -8.62 2.96 5.09
C PRO A 70 -9.57 2.66 3.94
N LEU A 71 -9.71 3.58 2.97
CA LEU A 71 -10.57 3.45 1.81
C LEU A 71 -10.09 2.34 0.85
N VAL A 72 -8.79 2.31 0.57
CA VAL A 72 -8.19 1.38 -0.38
C VAL A 72 -7.91 0.03 0.27
N GLY A 73 -7.40 0.03 1.49
CA GLY A 73 -7.09 -1.18 2.25
C GLY A 73 -5.74 -1.08 2.93
N GLU A 74 -5.76 -1.11 4.27
CA GLU A 74 -4.62 -0.88 5.15
C GLU A 74 -3.42 -1.82 4.90
N ARG A 75 -3.64 -2.96 4.23
CA ARG A 75 -2.61 -3.98 3.96
C ARG A 75 -1.81 -3.78 2.66
N ARG A 76 -2.02 -2.66 1.96
CA ARG A 76 -1.49 -2.42 0.60
C ARG A 76 -0.55 -1.23 0.51
N PHE A 77 -0.26 -0.60 1.64
CA PHE A 77 0.59 0.59 1.74
C PHE A 77 1.80 0.29 2.61
N PHE A 78 2.95 0.82 2.24
CA PHE A 78 4.11 0.94 3.14
C PHE A 78 4.82 2.25 2.80
N TRP A 79 5.89 2.60 3.52
CA TRP A 79 6.66 3.80 3.23
C TRP A 79 8.06 3.43 2.75
N ALA A 80 8.72 4.37 2.07
CA ALA A 80 10.14 4.28 1.74
C ALA A 80 10.81 5.62 2.09
N SER A 81 12.09 5.58 2.44
CA SER A 81 12.86 6.80 2.71
C SER A 81 13.51 7.39 1.46
N ASP A 82 13.47 6.64 0.36
CA ASP A 82 14.17 6.93 -0.90
C ASP A 82 15.60 7.46 -0.75
N PHE A 83 16.33 6.90 0.21
CA PHE A 83 17.68 7.36 0.50
C PHE A 83 18.63 7.00 -0.66
N PRO A 84 19.50 7.91 -1.13
CA PRO A 84 19.87 9.22 -0.56
C PRO A 84 19.30 10.42 -1.33
N HIS A 85 18.10 10.33 -1.90
CA HIS A 85 17.57 11.38 -2.77
C HIS A 85 17.41 12.72 -2.04
N PRO A 86 17.71 13.85 -2.70
CA PRO A 86 17.75 15.18 -2.07
C PRO A 86 16.36 15.72 -1.71
N ASP A 87 15.31 15.21 -2.32
CA ASP A 87 13.90 15.52 -2.05
C ASP A 87 13.29 14.65 -0.94
N HIS A 88 14.07 13.74 -0.35
CA HIS A 88 13.66 12.86 0.75
C HIS A 88 14.56 13.06 1.97
N PRO A 89 14.38 14.19 2.68
CA PRO A 89 15.34 14.63 3.70
C PRO A 89 15.18 13.80 4.99
N PRO A 90 16.17 13.82 5.91
CA PRO A 90 16.13 13.04 7.15
C PRO A 90 14.88 13.27 8.02
N GLU A 91 14.23 14.43 7.88
CA GLU A 91 12.98 14.82 8.51
C GLU A 91 11.81 13.86 8.20
N TYR A 92 11.88 13.09 7.11
CA TYR A 92 10.88 12.08 6.75
C TYR A 92 10.62 11.06 7.86
N VAL A 93 11.62 10.76 8.71
CA VAL A 93 11.42 9.87 9.86
C VAL A 93 10.47 10.50 10.88
N LYS A 94 10.56 11.82 11.10
CA LYS A 94 9.66 12.55 11.98
C LYS A 94 8.27 12.67 11.37
N GLU A 95 8.19 13.02 10.09
CA GLU A 95 6.91 13.15 9.38
C GLU A 95 6.16 11.82 9.31
N LEU A 96 6.89 10.71 9.20
CA LEU A 96 6.32 9.37 9.24
C LEU A 96 5.67 9.08 10.59
N ALA A 97 6.35 9.44 11.69
CA ALA A 97 5.79 9.28 13.02
C ALA A 97 4.50 10.09 13.19
N GLU A 98 4.48 11.32 12.67
CA GLU A 98 3.27 12.17 12.68
C GLU A 98 2.14 11.57 11.84
N LEU A 99 2.43 11.12 10.61
CA LEU A 99 1.44 10.47 9.74
C LEU A 99 0.84 9.23 10.41
N VAL A 100 1.67 8.39 11.01
CA VAL A 100 1.24 7.17 11.70
C VAL A 100 0.28 7.47 12.84
N GLU A 101 0.50 8.53 13.61
CA GLU A 101 -0.41 8.92 14.68
C GLU A 101 -1.79 9.37 14.18
N LEU A 102 -1.88 9.89 12.95
CA LEU A 102 -3.15 10.27 12.34
C LEU A 102 -3.93 9.08 11.77
N LEU A 103 -3.29 7.92 11.59
CA LEU A 103 -3.92 6.73 11.03
C LEU A 103 -4.70 5.93 12.08
N PRO A 104 -5.73 5.17 11.66
CA PRO A 104 -6.39 4.19 12.51
C PRO A 104 -5.36 3.24 13.14
N PRO A 105 -5.52 2.84 14.42
CA PRO A 105 -4.57 1.96 15.09
C PRO A 105 -4.26 0.67 14.32
N SER A 106 -5.22 0.13 13.58
CA SER A 106 -5.08 -1.06 12.73
C SER A 106 -4.12 -0.86 11.54
N ALA A 107 -3.99 0.36 11.02
CA ALA A 107 -3.16 0.66 9.85
C ALA A 107 -1.69 1.00 10.20
N ARG A 108 -1.44 1.47 11.42
CA ARG A 108 -0.13 2.00 11.85
C ARG A 108 1.00 1.01 11.64
N TRP A 109 0.82 -0.21 12.14
CA TRP A 109 1.86 -1.21 12.11
C TRP A 109 2.01 -1.96 10.79
N PRO A 110 0.91 -2.25 10.07
CA PRO A 110 0.99 -2.64 8.68
C PRO A 110 1.80 -1.68 7.81
N LEU A 111 1.57 -0.37 7.92
CA LEU A 111 2.31 0.66 7.16
C LEU A 111 3.81 0.64 7.46
N LEU A 112 4.16 0.56 8.75
CA LEU A 112 5.56 0.62 9.20
C LEU A 112 6.36 -0.66 8.96
N SER A 113 5.71 -1.83 8.83
CA SER A 113 6.46 -3.10 8.80
C SER A 113 5.78 -4.25 8.08
N ASP A 114 4.55 -4.61 8.45
CA ASP A 114 4.03 -5.93 8.07
C ASP A 114 3.73 -6.01 6.56
N ASN A 115 3.29 -4.91 5.95
CA ASN A 115 2.94 -4.89 4.53
C ASN A 115 4.15 -5.03 3.62
N VAL A 116 5.26 -4.37 3.93
CA VAL A 116 6.50 -4.47 3.14
C VAL A 116 7.08 -5.88 3.23
N ARG A 117 6.97 -6.53 4.41
CA ARG A 117 7.36 -7.94 4.59
C ARG A 117 6.50 -8.86 3.75
N GLU A 118 5.18 -8.66 3.73
CA GLU A 118 4.27 -9.44 2.87
C GLU A 118 4.57 -9.26 1.38
N ALA A 119 4.83 -8.02 0.95
CA ALA A 119 5.15 -7.68 -0.43
C ALA A 119 6.41 -8.44 -0.90
N TYR A 120 7.50 -8.37 -0.14
CA TYR A 120 8.79 -8.97 -0.51
C TYR A 120 8.98 -10.42 -0.02
N GLY A 121 8.02 -10.99 0.72
CA GLY A 121 8.13 -12.35 1.26
C GLY A 121 9.19 -12.47 2.36
N LEU A 122 9.39 -11.41 3.14
CA LEU A 122 10.36 -11.40 4.24
C LEU A 122 9.80 -12.17 5.45
N PRO A 123 10.68 -12.77 6.28
CA PRO A 123 10.25 -13.41 7.52
C PRO A 123 9.41 -12.49 8.42
N PRO A 124 8.51 -13.04 9.24
CA PRO A 124 7.84 -12.25 10.28
C PRO A 124 8.87 -11.65 11.22
N ARG A 125 8.52 -10.54 11.86
CA ARG A 125 9.42 -9.97 12.87
C ARG A 125 9.62 -10.99 13.99
N PRO A 126 10.86 -11.16 14.50
CA PRO A 126 11.07 -11.86 15.75
C PRO A 126 10.19 -11.24 16.84
N GLN A 127 9.42 -12.05 17.57
CA GLN A 127 8.68 -11.56 18.72
C GLN A 127 9.69 -11.07 19.77
N ALA A 128 9.45 -9.89 20.33
CA ALA A 128 10.27 -9.38 21.43
C ALA A 128 10.13 -10.34 22.63
N GLY A 129 11.14 -11.20 22.83
CA GLY A 129 11.14 -12.22 23.89
C GLY A 129 11.72 -13.59 23.49
N ALA A 130 11.86 -13.90 22.20
CA ALA A 130 12.33 -15.22 21.74
C ALA A 130 13.87 -15.44 21.82
N GLY A 131 14.58 -14.71 22.68
CA GLY A 131 16.05 -14.70 22.69
C GLY A 131 16.67 -14.23 24.00
N ARG A 132 16.28 -14.85 25.12
CA ARG A 132 17.10 -14.97 26.33
C ARG A 132 16.80 -16.32 26.98
N GLY A 133 17.45 -17.37 26.48
CA GLY A 133 17.26 -18.71 26.99
C GLY A 133 18.25 -19.69 26.39
N ALA A 134 19.44 -19.73 27.00
CA ALA A 134 20.50 -20.75 27.04
C ALA A 134 21.88 -20.11 26.83
#